data_AF-K7E2A9-F1
#
_entry.id   AF-K7E2A9-F1
#
_cell.length_a   1.000
_cell.length_b   1.000
_cell.length_c   1.000
_cell.angle_alpha   90.00
_cell.angle_beta   90.00
_cell.angle_gamma   90.00
#
_symmetry.space_group_name_H-M   'P 1'
#
loop_
_entity.id
_entity.type
_entity.pdbx_description
1 polymer ?
#
loop_
_entity_poly.entity_id
_entity_poly.type
_entity_poly.pdbx_seq_one_letter_code
_entity_poly.pdbx_strand_id
1 'polypeptide(L)'
;MEKANDVRDATAKTLYGRLFSWIVNRINSLLKHDASQSGTDGQLNIGILDIFGFENFRKNSFEQLCINIANEQIQFYFNQHVFAWEQVRPE
;
A
#
# COMPACT_ATOMS: atom_id res chain seq x y z
N MET A 1 -18.14 -22.43 22.56
CA MET A 1 -18.42 -22.16 21.14
C MET A 1 -17.71 -20.92 20.63
N GLU A 2 -17.68 -19.82 21.39
CA GLU A 2 -16.96 -18.57 21.04
C GLU A 2 -15.52 -18.80 20.57
N LYS A 3 -14.67 -19.45 21.38
CA LYS A 3 -13.29 -19.78 21.00
C LYS A 3 -13.16 -20.57 19.68
N ALA A 4 -14.12 -21.45 19.37
CA ALA A 4 -14.10 -22.21 18.13
C ALA A 4 -14.41 -21.32 16.92
N ASN A 5 -15.32 -20.36 17.09
CA ASN A 5 -15.62 -19.36 16.06
C ASN A 5 -14.43 -18.41 15.85
N ASP A 6 -13.78 -17.94 16.92
CA ASP A 6 -12.61 -17.07 16.81
C ASP A 6 -11.46 -17.75 16.07
N VAL A 7 -11.19 -19.02 16.40
CA VAL A 7 -10.16 -19.81 15.72
C VAL A 7 -10.52 -20.04 14.25
N ARG A 8 -11.78 -20.33 13.94
CA ARG A 8 -12.26 -20.46 12.55
C ARG A 8 -12.03 -19.16 11.78
N ASP A 9 -12.43 -18.02 12.34
CA ASP A 9 -12.34 -16.73 11.67
C ASP A 9 -10.88 -16.28 11.51
N ALA A 10 -10.03 -16.52 12.51
CA ALA A 10 -8.59 -16.29 12.43
C ALA A 10 -7.93 -17.18 11.36
N THR A 11 -8.34 -18.45 11.28
CA THR A 11 -7.85 -19.39 10.26
C THR A 11 -8.25 -18.93 8.86
N ALA A 12 -9.51 -18.51 8.67
CA ALA A 12 -10.00 -18.00 7.40
C ALA A 12 -9.24 -16.73 6.96
N LYS A 13 -9.06 -15.75 7.87
CA LYS A 13 -8.27 -14.54 7.62
C LYS A 13 -6.82 -14.87 7.26
N THR A 14 -6.20 -15.84 7.95
CA THR A 14 -4.82 -16.27 7.68
C THR A 14 -4.70 -16.95 6.31
N LEU A 15 -5.64 -17.83 5.96
CA LEU A 15 -5.64 -18.51 4.67
C LEU A 15 -5.81 -17.51 3.53
N TYR A 16 -6.76 -16.58 3.65
CA TYR A 16 -6.95 -15.52 2.67
C TYR A 16 -5.70 -14.65 2.52
N GLY A 17 -5.09 -14.23 3.65
CA GLY A 17 -3.85 -13.45 3.64
C GLY A 17 -2.71 -14.17 2.90
N ARG A 18 -2.52 -15.46 3.16
CA ARG A 18 -1.50 -16.28 2.47
C ARG A 18 -1.78 -16.41 0.98
N LEU A 19 -3.03 -16.62 0.59
CA LEU A 19 -3.42 -16.69 -0.82
C LEU A 19 -3.16 -15.36 -1.54
N PHE A 20 -3.57 -14.24 -0.94
CA PHE A 20 -3.34 -12.92 -1.49
C PHE A 20 -1.84 -12.64 -1.68
N SER A 21 -1.01 -12.91 -0.66
CA SER A 21 0.44 -12.78 -0.77
C SER A 21 1.03 -13.68 -1.87
N TRP A 22 0.53 -14.90 -2.04
CA TRP A 22 0.97 -15.80 -3.11
C TRP A 22 0.61 -15.23 -4.50
N ILE A 23 -0.60 -14.68 -4.68
CA ILE A 23 -1.02 -14.05 -5.93
C ILE A 23 -0.09 -12.88 -6.28
N VAL A 24 0.15 -11.98 -5.32
CA VAL A 24 1.05 -10.81 -5.52
C VAL A 24 2.46 -11.28 -5.91
N ASN A 25 3.01 -12.26 -5.19
CA ASN A 25 4.34 -12.79 -5.50
C ASN A 25 4.39 -13.46 -6.88
N ARG A 26 3.33 -14.16 -7.28
CA ARG A 26 3.23 -14.78 -8.60
C ARG A 26 3.21 -13.72 -9.70
N ILE A 27 2.40 -12.68 -9.56
CA ILE A 27 2.35 -11.55 -10.52
C ILE A 27 3.73 -10.89 -10.61
N ASN A 28 4.34 -10.57 -9.46
CA ASN A 28 5.69 -9.97 -9.42
C ASN A 28 6.73 -10.86 -10.10
N SER A 29 6.68 -12.18 -9.93
CA SER A 29 7.61 -13.11 -10.59
C SER A 29 7.47 -13.12 -12.11
N LEU A 30 6.25 -12.89 -12.63
CA LEU A 30 5.96 -12.86 -14.06
C LEU A 30 6.30 -11.49 -14.69
N LEU A 31 6.22 -10.41 -13.90
CA LEU A 31 6.55 -9.05 -14.34
C LEU A 31 8.04 -8.72 -14.22
N LYS A 32 8.84 -9.53 -13.52
CA LYS A 32 10.30 -9.34 -13.42
C LYS A 32 10.91 -9.39 -14.81
N HIS A 33 11.46 -8.26 -15.25
CA HIS A 33 12.28 -8.18 -16.44
C HIS A 33 13.63 -8.88 -16.18
N ASP A 34 14.10 -9.69 -17.13
CA ASP A 34 15.40 -10.36 -17.02
C ASP A 34 16.50 -9.30 -17.16
N ALA A 35 17.05 -8.85 -16.02
CA ALA A 35 18.08 -7.80 -15.96
C ALA A 35 19.48 -8.31 -16.34
N SER A 36 19.60 -9.56 -16.82
CA SER A 36 20.88 -10.20 -17.15
C SER A 36 21.54 -9.68 -18.44
N GLN A 37 20.93 -8.76 -19.19
CA GLN A 37 21.48 -8.31 -20.50
C GLN A 37 21.95 -6.85 -20.58
N SER A 38 21.84 -6.04 -19.53
CA SER A 38 22.37 -4.66 -19.59
C SER A 38 22.80 -4.19 -18.21
N GLY A 39 24.11 -3.98 -18.02
CA GLY A 39 24.70 -3.46 -16.78
C GLY A 39 23.92 -2.26 -16.24
N THR A 40 23.25 -2.46 -15.11
CA THR A 40 22.27 -1.52 -14.56
C THR A 40 22.91 -0.55 -13.58
N ASP A 41 23.38 0.60 -14.09
CA ASP A 41 23.63 1.80 -13.27
C ASP A 41 22.67 2.94 -13.64
N GLY A 42 21.49 2.61 -14.18
CA GLY A 42 20.57 3.62 -14.72
C GLY A 42 19.14 3.16 -15.00
N GLN A 43 18.63 2.16 -14.28
CA GLN A 43 17.24 1.72 -14.51
C GLN A 43 16.28 2.76 -13.93
N LEU A 44 15.66 3.56 -14.82
CA LEU A 44 14.62 4.52 -14.46
C LEU A 44 13.36 3.76 -14.04
N ASN A 45 12.84 4.07 -12.85
CA ASN A 45 11.62 3.47 -12.32
C ASN A 45 10.53 4.54 -12.21
N ILE A 46 9.33 4.21 -12.69
CA ILE A 46 8.13 5.04 -12.52
C ILE A 46 7.21 4.30 -11.56
N GLY A 47 6.91 4.92 -10.42
CA GLY A 47 5.97 4.40 -9.43
C GLY A 47 4.58 5.00 -9.63
N ILE A 48 3.56 4.15 -9.60
CA ILE A 48 2.16 4.57 -9.56
C ILE A 48 1.60 4.13 -8.21
N LEU A 49 0.94 5.05 -7.51
CA LEU A 49 0.33 4.79 -6.21
C LEU A 49 -1.20 4.78 -6.37
N ASP A 50 -1.82 3.65 -6.06
CA ASP A 50 -3.27 3.47 -6.00
C ASP A 50 -3.61 2.88 -4.62
N ILE A 51 -4.32 3.64 -3.80
CA ILE A 51 -4.62 3.30 -2.40
C ILE A 51 -6.06 3.71 -2.04
N PHE A 52 -6.57 3.17 -0.93
CA PHE A 52 -7.84 3.59 -0.37
C PHE A 52 -7.82 5.06 0.09
N GLY A 53 -8.87 5.81 -0.24
CA GLY A 53 -9.08 7.17 0.26
C GLY A 53 -9.55 7.20 1.72
N PHE A 54 -9.65 8.40 2.29
CA PHE A 54 -10.13 8.59 3.65
C PHE A 54 -11.57 8.09 3.84
N GLU A 55 -11.83 7.31 4.90
CA GLU A 55 -13.12 6.71 5.21
C GLU A 55 -13.69 7.25 6.53
N ASN A 56 -15.00 7.50 6.57
CA ASN A 56 -15.70 7.87 7.80
C ASN A 56 -17.07 7.21 7.89
N PHE A 57 -17.17 6.12 8.65
CA PHE A 57 -18.41 5.41 8.90
C PHE A 57 -18.97 5.71 10.29
N ARG A 58 -20.23 5.30 10.54
CA ARG A 58 -20.85 5.42 11.88
C ARG A 58 -20.08 4.66 12.97
N LYS A 59 -19.43 3.56 12.62
CA LYS A 59 -18.52 2.79 13.47
C LYS A 59 -17.28 2.45 12.65
N ASN A 60 -16.14 2.98 13.07
CA ASN A 60 -14.85 2.72 12.45
C ASN A 60 -14.11 1.64 13.26
N SER A 61 -13.53 0.66 12.56
CA SER A 61 -12.70 -0.38 13.17
C SER A 61 -11.21 0.00 13.07
N PHE A 62 -10.34 -0.88 13.53
CA PHE A 62 -8.89 -0.68 13.42
C PHE A 62 -8.44 -0.51 11.96
N GLU A 63 -9.11 -1.17 11.02
CA GLU A 63 -8.84 -1.08 9.60
C GLU A 63 -9.00 0.34 9.06
N GLN A 64 -10.08 1.05 9.43
CA GLN A 64 -10.28 2.46 9.05
C GLN A 64 -9.22 3.37 9.65
N LEU A 65 -8.76 3.10 10.88
CA LEU A 65 -7.67 3.86 11.47
C LEU A 65 -6.38 3.72 10.65
N CYS A 66 -6.04 2.50 10.22
CA CYS A 66 -4.89 2.28 9.34
C CYS A 66 -5.02 3.01 8.00
N ILE A 67 -6.20 2.96 7.37
CA ILE A 67 -6.48 3.65 6.11
C ILE A 67 -6.33 5.17 6.27
N ASN A 68 -6.95 5.74 7.30
CA ASN A 68 -6.97 7.19 7.50
C ASN A 68 -5.60 7.74 7.91
N ILE A 69 -4.82 7.01 8.71
CA ILE A 69 -3.44 7.40 9.03
C ILE A 69 -2.57 7.39 7.76
N ALA A 70 -2.70 6.39 6.90
CA ALA A 70 -1.95 6.36 5.64
C ALA A 70 -2.29 7.58 4.76
N ASN A 71 -3.57 7.94 4.66
CA ASN A 71 -4.01 9.14 3.96
C ASN A 71 -3.42 10.43 4.59
N GLU A 72 -3.42 10.54 5.91
CA GLU A 72 -2.87 11.70 6.61
C GLU A 72 -1.36 11.84 6.36
N GLN A 73 -0.59 10.73 6.37
CA GLN A 73 0.83 10.75 6.06
C GLN A 73 1.12 11.18 4.62
N ILE A 74 0.31 10.73 3.66
CA ILE A 74 0.44 11.12 2.26
C ILE A 74 0.09 12.60 2.08
N GLN A 75 -0.98 13.08 2.73
CA GLN A 75 -1.34 14.49 2.70
C GLN A 75 -0.25 15.35 3.35
N PHE A 76 0.34 14.90 4.46
CA PHE A 76 1.48 15.57 5.10
C PHE A 76 2.69 15.64 4.15
N TYR A 77 3.05 14.52 3.52
CA TYR A 77 4.13 14.47 2.53
C TYR A 77 3.87 15.42 1.35
N PHE A 78 2.65 15.40 0.79
CA PHE A 78 2.23 16.30 -0.27
C PHE A 78 2.35 17.76 0.15
N ASN A 79 1.88 18.08 1.36
CA ASN A 79 1.93 19.46 1.85
C ASN A 79 3.38 19.94 2.04
N GLN A 80 4.28 19.07 2.51
CA GLN A 80 5.68 19.41 2.66
C GLN A 80 6.41 19.56 1.33
N HIS A 81 6.11 18.71 0.34
CA HIS A 81 6.86 18.70 -0.91
C HIS A 81 6.23 19.64 -1.94
N VAL A 82 4.93 19.60 -2.17
CA VAL A 82 4.32 20.43 -3.22
C VAL A 82 4.22 21.88 -2.80
N PHE A 83 3.72 22.18 -1.59
CA PHE A 83 3.62 23.59 -1.16
C PHE A 83 4.96 24.25 -0.84
N ALA A 84 5.95 23.52 -0.33
CA ALA A 84 7.28 24.11 -0.13
C ALA A 84 7.98 24.39 -1.48
N TRP A 85 7.76 23.55 -2.48
CA TRP A 85 8.33 23.77 -3.82
C TRP A 85 7.65 24.92 -4.56
N GLU A 86 6.34 25.15 -4.36
CA GLU A 86 5.64 26.33 -4.88
C GLU A 86 6.16 27.63 -4.26
N GLN A 87 6.50 27.65 -2.97
CA GLN A 87 7.03 28.85 -2.30
C GLN A 87 8.46 29.23 -2.74
N VAL A 88 9.23 28.28 -3.29
CA VAL A 88 10.62 28.51 -3.75
C VAL A 88 10.67 28.97 -5.21
N ARG A 89 9.56 28.87 -5.96
CA ARG A 89 9.48 29.27 -7.37
C ARG A 89 9.32 30.79 -7.46
N PRO A 90 10.32 31.55 -7.95
CA PRO A 90 10.12 32.97 -8.27
C PRO A 90 9.20 33.07 -9.49
N GLU A 91 8.32 34.08 -9.50
CA GLU A 91 7.48 34.43 -10.67
C GLU A 91 8.33 34.70 -11.93
#